data_AF-A0A9E1H1N3-F1
#
_entry.id   AF-A0A9E1H1N3-F1
#
_cell.length_a   1.000
_cell.length_b   1.000
_cell.length_c   1.000
_cell.angle_alpha   90.00
_cell.angle_beta   90.00
_cell.angle_gamma   90.00
#
_symmetry.space_group_name_H-M   'P 1'
#
loop_
_entity.id
_entity.type
_entity.pdbx_description
1 polymer ?
#
loop_
_entity_poly.entity_id
_entity_poly.type
_entity_poly.pdbx_seq_one_letter_code
_entity_poly.pdbx_strand_id
1 'polypeptide(L)'
;MKKYKIAAILMIIHGGFMEVGGILAMIPALMFGTDKFDIGKYFEFKFQYFQENLYLMMIMGAMYGVLRLIGAIGLLKNRMWGFVLSVINCTITIALMMFLLPAGIMDGILAGTALVLILMQYYGDKEIVE
;
A
#
# COMPACT_ATOMS: atom_id res chain seq x y z
N MET A 1 2.83 17.27 15.22
CA MET A 1 3.82 16.61 14.34
C MET A 1 3.68 17.17 12.92
N LYS A 2 4.76 17.30 12.14
CA LYS A 2 4.64 17.73 10.72
C LYS A 2 3.80 16.70 9.95
N LYS A 3 2.88 17.15 9.08
CA LYS A 3 1.87 16.30 8.41
C LYS A 3 2.54 15.15 7.61
N TYR A 4 3.70 15.39 6.99
CA TYR A 4 4.44 14.33 6.30
C TYR A 4 4.92 13.19 7.21
N LYS A 5 5.19 13.44 8.50
CA LYS A 5 5.61 12.37 9.42
C LYS A 5 4.45 11.42 9.70
N ILE A 6 3.24 11.96 9.85
CA ILE A 6 2.02 11.17 10.02
C ILE A 6 1.76 10.36 8.75
N ALA A 7 1.87 11.00 7.57
CA ALA A 7 1.75 10.28 6.30
C ALA A 7 2.78 9.16 6.15
N ALA A 8 4.04 9.41 6.51
CA ALA A 8 5.08 8.39 6.45
C ALA A 8 4.82 7.23 7.41
N ILE A 9 4.32 7.50 8.63
CA ILE A 9 3.93 6.44 9.57
C ILE A 9 2.78 5.61 8.99
N LEU A 10 1.75 6.24 8.43
CA LEU A 10 0.66 5.54 7.76
C LEU A 10 1.15 4.66 6.62
N MET A 11 2.08 5.17 5.80
CA MET A 11 2.68 4.39 4.72
C MET A 11 3.55 3.24 5.23
N ILE A 12 4.21 3.38 6.38
CA ILE A 12 4.97 2.28 7.01
C ILE A 12 4.02 1.20 7.54
N ILE A 13 2.92 1.59 8.17
CA ILE A 13 1.90 0.64 8.63
C ILE A 13 1.30 -0.08 7.42
N HIS A 14 0.88 0.66 6.41
CA HIS A 14 0.26 0.09 5.20
C HIS A 14 1.24 -0.81 4.43
N GLY A 15 2.42 -0.30 4.06
CA GLY A 15 3.38 -1.06 3.25
C GLY A 15 4.19 -2.10 4.01
N GLY A 16 4.57 -1.80 5.26
CA GLY A 16 5.37 -2.70 6.08
C GLY A 16 4.54 -3.77 6.78
N PHE A 17 3.47 -3.37 7.47
CA PHE A 17 2.69 -4.31 8.27
C PHE A 17 1.67 -5.07 7.43
N MET A 18 0.94 -4.38 6.54
CA MET A 18 -0.13 -5.03 5.77
C MET A 18 0.40 -5.71 4.49
N GLU A 19 1.13 -4.99 3.65
CA GLU A 19 1.61 -5.54 2.37
C GLU A 19 2.76 -6.54 2.61
N VAL A 20 3.89 -6.09 3.15
CA VAL A 20 5.05 -6.97 3.39
C VAL A 20 4.78 -7.99 4.50
N GLY A 21 4.20 -7.56 5.63
CA GLY A 21 3.87 -8.45 6.74
C GLY A 21 2.83 -9.51 6.37
N GLY A 22 1.83 -9.16 5.57
CA GLY A 22 0.84 -10.10 5.04
C GLY A 22 1.52 -11.22 4.23
N ILE A 23 2.45 -10.85 3.34
CA ILE A 23 3.16 -11.83 2.50
C ILE A 23 4.09 -12.72 3.34
N LEU A 24 4.80 -12.15 4.32
CA LEU A 24 5.62 -12.93 5.24
C LEU A 24 4.79 -13.95 6.03
N ALA A 25 3.58 -13.57 6.44
CA ALA A 25 2.65 -14.47 7.13
C ALA A 25 2.12 -15.61 6.23
N MET A 26 2.25 -15.48 4.91
CA MET A 26 1.85 -16.50 3.93
C MET A 26 2.98 -17.47 3.58
N ILE A 27 4.24 -17.17 3.92
CA ILE A 27 5.40 -18.07 3.72
C ILE A 27 5.20 -19.43 4.43
N PRO A 28 4.72 -19.50 5.69
CA PRO A 28 4.40 -20.77 6.33
C PRO A 28 3.34 -21.59 5.57
N ALA A 29 2.32 -20.95 5.00
CA ALA A 29 1.31 -21.64 4.21
C ALA A 29 1.90 -22.27 2.92
N LEU A 30 2.90 -21.62 2.33
CA LEU A 30 3.65 -22.15 1.18
C LEU A 30 4.61 -23.29 1.58
N MET A 31 5.18 -23.26 2.79
CA MET A 31 6.14 -24.27 3.27
C MET A 31 5.47 -25.54 3.81
N PHE A 32 4.31 -25.41 4.46
CA PHE A 32 3.61 -26.51 5.14
C PHE A 32 2.44 -27.11 4.34
N GLY A 33 2.23 -26.64 3.11
CA GLY A 33 1.18 -27.10 2.20
C GLY A 33 -0.13 -26.32 2.34
N THR A 34 -0.67 -25.89 1.21
CA THR A 34 -1.93 -25.13 1.09
C THR A 34 -3.16 -25.91 1.53
N ASP A 35 -3.05 -27.23 1.72
CA ASP A 35 -4.13 -28.12 2.15
C ASP A 35 -4.64 -27.81 3.57
N LYS A 36 -3.85 -27.09 4.38
CA LYS A 36 -4.22 -26.64 5.74
C LYS A 36 -4.56 -25.15 5.84
N PHE A 37 -4.17 -24.34 4.84
CA PHE A 37 -4.36 -22.89 4.83
C PHE A 37 -4.95 -22.46 3.49
N ASP A 38 -6.28 -22.37 3.45
CA ASP A 38 -7.03 -21.87 2.29
C ASP A 38 -6.91 -20.34 2.22
N ILE A 39 -5.86 -19.87 1.55
CA ILE A 39 -5.55 -18.46 1.36
C ILE A 39 -6.68 -17.73 0.61
N GLY A 40 -7.37 -18.44 -0.29
CA GLY A 40 -8.44 -17.90 -1.11
C GLY A 40 -9.66 -17.43 -0.31
N LYS A 41 -9.84 -17.93 0.92
CA LYS A 41 -10.88 -17.45 1.85
C LYS A 41 -10.60 -16.08 2.45
N TYR A 42 -9.35 -15.63 2.48
CA TYR A 42 -8.95 -14.39 3.13
C TYR A 42 -8.71 -13.26 2.13
N PHE A 43 -8.37 -13.60 0.89
CA PHE A 43 -8.19 -12.68 -0.21
C PHE A 43 -9.15 -13.04 -1.34
N GLU A 44 -10.25 -12.29 -1.43
CA GLU A 44 -11.20 -12.40 -2.52
C GLU A 44 -10.90 -11.33 -3.57
N PHE A 45 -10.35 -11.75 -4.70
CA PHE A 45 -10.18 -10.89 -5.86
C PHE A 45 -11.43 -10.92 -6.73
N LYS A 46 -11.80 -9.76 -7.26
CA LYS A 46 -12.96 -9.64 -8.15
C LYS A 46 -12.75 -10.38 -9.49
N PHE A 47 -11.50 -10.48 -9.93
CA PHE A 47 -11.14 -11.22 -11.14
C PHE A 47 -10.60 -12.60 -10.79
N GLN A 48 -11.21 -13.62 -11.40
CA GLN A 48 -10.84 -15.01 -11.23
C GLN A 48 -9.35 -15.27 -11.58
N TYR A 49 -8.80 -14.56 -12.58
CA TYR A 49 -7.38 -14.65 -12.92
C TYR A 49 -6.45 -14.35 -11.73
N PHE A 50 -6.77 -13.33 -10.91
CA PHE A 50 -5.96 -13.01 -9.73
C PHE A 50 -6.15 -14.03 -8.60
N GLN A 51 -7.36 -14.59 -8.48
CA GLN A 51 -7.68 -15.65 -7.52
C GLN A 51 -6.95 -16.96 -7.85
N GLU A 52 -6.76 -17.28 -9.13
CA GLU A 52 -6.06 -18.48 -9.58
C GLU A 52 -4.53 -18.31 -9.56
N ASN A 53 -4.05 -17.06 -9.59
CA ASN A 53 -2.62 -16.72 -9.62
C ASN A 53 -2.15 -15.98 -8.36
N LEU A 54 -2.58 -16.43 -7.18
CA LEU A 54 -2.24 -15.80 -5.89
C LEU A 54 -0.73 -15.62 -5.67
N TYR A 55 0.11 -16.52 -6.21
CA TYR A 55 1.56 -16.39 -6.15
C TYR A 55 2.08 -15.11 -6.84
N LEU A 56 1.57 -14.80 -8.03
CA LEU A 56 1.93 -13.58 -8.74
C LEU A 56 1.40 -12.35 -7.99
N MET A 57 0.20 -12.44 -7.42
CA MET A 57 -0.38 -11.37 -6.61
C MET A 57 0.44 -11.09 -5.34
N MET A 58 0.99 -12.12 -4.69
CA MET A 58 1.90 -11.95 -3.57
C MET A 58 3.17 -11.20 -3.98
N ILE A 59 3.80 -11.58 -5.11
CA ILE A 59 4.99 -10.87 -5.59
C ILE A 59 4.67 -9.39 -5.87
N MET A 60 3.56 -9.12 -6.54
CA MET A 60 3.13 -7.74 -6.81
C MET A 60 2.88 -6.96 -5.51
N GLY A 61 2.21 -7.56 -4.54
CA GLY A 61 1.99 -6.95 -3.22
C GLY A 61 3.30 -6.61 -2.50
N ALA A 62 4.31 -7.48 -2.57
CA ALA A 62 5.62 -7.22 -1.98
C ALA A 62 6.30 -6.02 -2.64
N MET A 63 6.23 -5.94 -3.97
CA MET A 63 6.77 -4.80 -4.72
C MET A 63 6.10 -3.49 -4.29
N TYR A 64 4.77 -3.45 -4.19
CA TYR A 64 4.04 -2.28 -3.72
C TYR A 64 4.43 -1.90 -2.29
N GLY A 65 4.49 -2.88 -1.38
CA GLY A 65 4.90 -2.66 0.01
C GLY A 65 6.31 -2.10 0.15
N VAL A 66 7.28 -2.65 -0.60
CA VAL A 66 8.66 -2.17 -0.58
C VAL A 66 8.78 -0.75 -1.15
N LEU A 67 8.14 -0.46 -2.28
CA LEU A 67 8.13 0.89 -2.86
C LEU A 67 7.47 1.89 -1.91
N ARG A 68 6.39 1.50 -1.23
CA ARG A 68 5.71 2.31 -0.22
C ARG A 68 6.63 2.62 0.96
N LEU A 69 7.36 1.63 1.47
CA LEU A 69 8.34 1.81 2.54
C LEU A 69 9.49 2.74 2.12
N ILE A 70 10.02 2.56 0.91
CA ILE A 70 11.07 3.44 0.37
C ILE A 70 10.55 4.88 0.26
N GLY A 71 9.33 5.07 -0.22
CA GLY A 71 8.65 6.37 -0.27
C GLY A 71 8.51 7.01 1.12
N ALA A 72 8.07 6.22 2.11
CA ALA A 72 7.94 6.66 3.50
C ALA A 72 9.29 7.07 4.11
N ILE A 73 10.36 6.29 3.88
CA ILE A 73 11.72 6.66 4.32
C ILE A 73 12.19 7.95 3.65
N GLY A 74 11.90 8.12 2.35
CA GLY A 74 12.18 9.35 1.63
C GLY A 74 11.45 10.56 2.21
N LEU A 75 10.17 10.41 2.58
CA LEU A 75 9.38 11.42 3.29
C LEU A 75 9.96 11.74 4.67
N LEU A 76 10.34 10.74 5.47
CA LEU A 76 10.96 10.94 6.79
C LEU A 76 12.28 11.68 6.71
N LYS A 77 13.06 11.43 5.65
CA LYS A 77 14.30 12.15 5.34
C LYS A 77 14.06 13.51 4.65
N ASN A 78 12.80 13.93 4.51
CA ASN A 78 12.38 15.18 3.88
C ASN A 78 12.95 15.34 2.45
N ARG A 79 12.97 14.27 1.66
CA ARG A 79 13.48 14.26 0.29
C ARG A 79 12.35 14.34 -0.74
N MET A 80 12.52 15.16 -1.77
CA MET A 80 11.53 15.35 -2.84
C MET A 80 11.22 14.07 -3.63
N TRP A 81 12.20 13.21 -3.86
CA TRP A 81 11.96 11.92 -4.51
C TRP A 81 11.01 11.03 -3.69
N GLY A 82 11.09 11.10 -2.35
CA GLY A 82 10.22 10.36 -1.45
C GLY A 82 8.79 10.88 -1.51
N PHE A 83 8.63 12.20 -1.60
CA PHE A 83 7.34 12.84 -1.84
C PHE A 83 6.70 12.34 -3.14
N VAL A 84 7.42 12.46 -4.27
CA VAL A 84 6.88 12.08 -5.60
C VAL A 84 6.54 10.61 -5.65
N LEU A 85 7.44 9.74 -5.18
CA LEU A 85 7.20 8.29 -5.13
C LEU A 85 5.96 7.96 -4.30
N SER A 86 5.78 8.63 -3.16
CA SER A 86 4.64 8.41 -2.28
C SER A 86 3.31 8.85 -2.90
N VAL A 87 3.29 9.98 -3.60
CA VAL A 87 2.10 10.46 -4.34
C VAL A 87 1.70 9.47 -5.43
N ILE A 88 2.68 9.03 -6.24
CA ILE A 88 2.44 8.05 -7.31
C ILE A 88 1.89 6.75 -6.71
N ASN A 89 2.56 6.23 -5.68
CA ASN A 89 2.20 4.96 -5.08
C ASN A 89 0.81 4.99 -4.43
N CYS A 90 0.45 6.06 -3.72
CA CYS A 90 -0.88 6.20 -3.14
C CYS A 90 -1.97 6.31 -4.22
N THR A 91 -1.70 7.06 -5.29
CA THR A 91 -2.65 7.21 -6.40
C THR A 91 -2.91 5.87 -7.10
N ILE A 92 -1.86 5.10 -7.38
CA ILE A 92 -1.99 3.77 -7.98
C ILE A 92 -2.81 2.84 -7.07
N THR A 93 -2.53 2.82 -5.77
CA THR A 93 -3.28 1.97 -4.84
C THR A 93 -4.76 2.31 -4.77
N ILE A 94 -5.12 3.60 -4.77
CA ILE A 94 -6.52 4.03 -4.83
C ILE A 94 -7.18 3.57 -6.14
N ALA A 95 -6.47 3.63 -7.27
CA ALA A 95 -6.99 3.15 -8.55
C ALA A 95 -7.20 1.63 -8.55
N LEU A 96 -6.30 0.87 -7.92
CA LEU A 96 -6.33 -0.60 -7.92
C LEU A 96 -7.23 -1.20 -6.84
N MET A 97 -7.66 -0.42 -5.84
CA MET A 97 -8.42 -0.92 -4.69
C MET A 97 -9.72 -1.65 -5.06
N MET A 98 -10.33 -1.31 -6.21
CA MET A 98 -11.56 -1.92 -6.69
C MET A 98 -11.42 -3.40 -7.09
N PHE A 99 -10.20 -3.90 -7.23
CA PHE A 99 -9.93 -5.28 -7.65
C PHE A 99 -9.86 -6.29 -6.51
N LEU A 100 -9.73 -5.81 -5.27
CA LEU A 100 -9.61 -6.63 -4.07
C LEU A 100 -10.65 -6.15 -3.05
N LEU A 101 -11.86 -6.70 -3.05
CA LEU A 101 -12.89 -6.31 -2.07
C LEU A 101 -13.10 -7.46 -1.08
N PRO A 102 -13.16 -7.21 0.24
CA PRO A 102 -13.26 -5.91 0.90
C PRO A 102 -11.91 -5.25 1.25
N ALA A 103 -10.77 -5.96 1.20
CA ALA A 103 -9.49 -5.46 1.70
C ALA A 103 -9.01 -4.15 1.04
N GLY A 104 -9.34 -3.95 -0.23
CA GLY A 104 -9.07 -2.73 -0.99
C GLY A 104 -9.76 -1.48 -0.41
N ILE A 105 -10.89 -1.61 0.29
CA ILE A 105 -11.48 -0.45 0.99
C ILE A 105 -10.50 0.08 2.04
N MET A 106 -9.82 -0.81 2.77
CA MET A 106 -8.81 -0.43 3.74
C MET A 106 -7.59 0.19 3.06
N ASP A 107 -7.15 -0.36 1.92
CA ASP A 107 -6.08 0.22 1.10
C ASP A 107 -6.42 1.65 0.65
N GLY A 108 -7.65 1.86 0.20
CA GLY A 108 -8.16 3.17 -0.22
C GLY A 108 -8.17 4.18 0.93
N ILE A 109 -8.61 3.78 2.12
CA ILE A 109 -8.62 4.65 3.30
C ILE A 109 -7.18 5.04 3.68
N LEU A 110 -6.26 4.08 3.77
CA LEU A 110 -4.88 4.33 4.19
C LEU A 110 -4.10 5.14 3.15
N ALA A 111 -4.16 4.74 1.87
CA ALA A 111 -3.50 5.43 0.77
C ALA A 111 -4.11 6.82 0.53
N GLY A 112 -5.43 6.95 0.58
CA GLY A 112 -6.14 8.22 0.45
C GLY A 112 -5.77 9.21 1.55
N THR A 113 -5.78 8.75 2.80
CA THR A 113 -5.39 9.59 3.95
C THR A 113 -3.93 10.02 3.85
N ALA A 114 -3.02 9.09 3.51
CA ALA A 114 -1.61 9.41 3.33
C ALA A 114 -1.41 10.44 2.19
N LEU A 115 -2.09 10.26 1.06
CA LEU A 115 -2.02 11.17 -0.08
C LEU A 115 -2.46 12.59 0.29
N VAL A 116 -3.61 12.73 0.95
CA VAL A 116 -4.13 14.03 1.40
C VAL A 116 -3.13 14.72 2.33
N LEU A 117 -2.57 13.99 3.31
CA LEU A 117 -1.59 14.55 4.24
C LEU A 117 -0.29 14.98 3.55
N ILE A 118 0.17 14.24 2.54
CA ILE A 118 1.35 14.56 1.75
C ILE A 118 1.11 15.85 0.95
N LEU A 119 -0.02 15.93 0.25
CA LEU A 119 -0.38 17.10 -0.56
C LEU A 119 -0.60 18.33 0.31
N MET A 120 -1.30 18.21 1.44
CA MET A 120 -1.48 19.30 2.40
C MET A 120 -0.15 19.81 3.00
N GLN A 121 0.87 18.97 3.10
CA GLN A 121 2.17 19.40 3.62
C GLN A 121 2.98 20.21 2.59
N TYR A 122 2.82 19.91 1.30
CA TYR A 122 3.61 20.53 0.23
C TYR A 122 2.89 21.69 -0.47
N TYR A 123 1.58 21.58 -0.63
CA TYR A 123 0.73 22.57 -1.31
C TYR A 123 -0.17 23.36 -0.36
N GLY A 124 -0.22 23.05 0.94
CA GLY A 124 -1.25 23.58 1.84
C GLY A 124 -1.36 25.10 1.94
N ASP A 125 -0.26 25.81 1.74
CA ASP A 125 -0.23 27.29 1.77
C ASP A 125 -0.24 27.92 0.37
N LYS A 126 -0.34 27.10 -0.69
CA LYS A 126 -0.36 27.55 -2.08
C LYS A 126 -1.80 27.68 -2.55
N GLU A 127 -2.15 28.86 -3.02
CA GLU A 127 -3.43 29.11 -3.66
C GLU A 127 -3.41 28.69 -5.12
N ILE A 128 -4.57 28.33 -5.65
CA ILE A 128 -4.76 28.12 -7.08
C ILE A 128 -4.90 29.52 -7.68
N VAL A 129 -3.81 30.02 -8.26
CA VAL A 129 -3.81 31.31 -8.97
C VAL A 129 -4.39 31.07 -10.37
N GLU A 130 -5.41 31.84 -10.72
CA GLU A 130 -6.11 31.82 -12.02
C GLU A 130 -5.24 32.35 -13.16
#